data_AF-A0A1R1RM21-F1
#
_entry.id   AF-A0A1R1RM21-F1
#
_cell.length_a   1.000
_cell.length_b   1.000
_cell.length_c   1.000
_cell.angle_alpha   90.00
_cell.angle_beta   90.00
_cell.angle_gamma   90.00
#
_symmetry.space_group_name_H-M   'P 1'
#
loop_
_entity.id
_entity.type
_entity.pdbx_description
1 polymer ?
#
loop_
_entity_poly.entity_id
_entity_poly.type
_entity_poly.pdbx_seq_one_letter_code
_entity_poly.pdbx_strand_id
1 'polypeptide(L)'
;MEIFYKEKLPFDQDVMEAVKRMMIQDEGDDFTLYGRTGSGSGVGCYVGFIKTGGPAYRFATNISGTGTEAKEITMNILKKYRLSS
;
A
#
# COMPACT_ATOMS: atom_id res chain seq x y z
N MET A 1 1.67 -8.74 4.58
CA MET A 1 2.32 -7.41 4.55
C MET A 1 3.34 -7.18 5.65
N GLU A 2 3.10 -7.58 6.90
CA GLU A 2 4.06 -7.34 7.99
C GLU A 2 5.44 -7.99 7.77
N ILE A 3 5.47 -9.26 7.36
CA ILE A 3 6.70 -10.02 7.13
C ILE A 3 7.47 -9.47 5.91
N PHE A 4 6.73 -9.03 4.87
CA PHE A 4 7.30 -8.39 3.68
C PHE A 4 7.89 -6.99 3.99
N TYR A 5 7.18 -6.17 4.76
CA TYR A 5 7.69 -4.86 5.21
C TYR A 5 8.99 -5.03 6.02
N LYS A 6 9.01 -5.99 6.96
CA LYS A 6 10.17 -6.31 7.81
C LYS A 6 11.28 -7.10 7.08
N GLU A 7 11.12 -7.40 5.79
CA GLU A 7 12.10 -8.16 4.99
C GLU A 7 12.44 -9.53 5.58
N LYS A 8 11.43 -10.21 6.14
CA LYS A 8 11.58 -11.53 6.79
C LYS A 8 11.04 -12.68 5.94
N LEU A 9 10.78 -12.44 4.65
CA LEU A 9 10.40 -13.52 3.74
C LEU A 9 11.65 -14.31 3.33
N PRO A 10 11.51 -15.59 2.97
CA PRO A 10 12.61 -16.42 2.49
C PRO A 10 12.97 -16.07 1.03
N PHE A 11 13.23 -14.79 0.77
CA PHE A 11 13.69 -14.25 -0.51
C PHE A 11 14.94 -13.39 -0.25
N ASP A 12 15.78 -13.24 -1.26
CA ASP A 12 16.93 -12.35 -1.17
C ASP A 12 16.50 -10.91 -0.93
N GLN A 13 17.31 -10.16 -0.18
CA GLN A 13 17.02 -8.78 0.18
C GLN A 13 16.82 -7.91 -1.09
N ASP A 14 17.69 -8.08 -2.09
CA ASP A 14 17.63 -7.35 -3.36
C ASP A 14 16.31 -7.59 -4.11
N VAL A 15 15.75 -8.80 -4.02
CA VAL A 15 14.46 -9.16 -4.62
C VAL A 15 13.33 -8.46 -3.87
N MET A 16 13.36 -8.45 -2.54
CA MET A 16 12.34 -7.75 -1.74
C MET A 16 12.39 -6.24 -1.95
N GLU A 17 13.57 -5.65 -2.05
CA GLU A 17 13.73 -4.24 -2.39
C GLU A 17 13.22 -3.91 -3.79
N ALA A 18 13.52 -4.75 -4.79
CA ALA A 18 13.02 -4.57 -6.14
C ALA A 18 11.49 -4.59 -6.18
N VAL A 19 10.85 -5.54 -5.48
CA VAL A 19 9.39 -5.61 -5.39
C VAL A 19 8.82 -4.39 -4.66
N LYS A 20 9.46 -3.93 -3.57
CA LYS A 20 9.04 -2.70 -2.88
C LYS A 20 9.07 -1.50 -3.83
N ARG A 21 10.14 -1.33 -4.61
CA ARG A 21 10.24 -0.24 -5.60
C ARG A 21 9.12 -0.33 -6.66
N MET A 22 8.80 -1.53 -7.15
CA MET A 22 7.68 -1.74 -8.08
C MET A 22 6.29 -1.49 -7.46
N MET A 23 6.18 -1.51 -6.14
CA MET A 23 4.92 -1.24 -5.43
C MET A 23 4.70 0.25 -5.16
N ILE A 24 5.66 1.13 -5.43
CA ILE A 24 5.49 2.58 -5.25
C ILE A 24 4.33 3.04 -6.15
N GLN A 25 3.34 3.68 -5.53
CA GLN A 25 2.16 4.22 -6.18
C GLN A 25 2.18 5.74 -6.23
N ASP A 26 2.79 6.37 -5.22
CA ASP A 26 2.90 7.82 -5.09
C ASP A 26 4.07 8.19 -4.17
N GLU A 27 4.72 9.31 -4.47
CA GLU A 27 5.83 9.90 -3.73
C GLU A 27 5.55 11.39 -3.56
N GLY A 28 5.34 11.79 -2.32
CA GLY A 28 5.28 13.19 -1.91
C GLY A 28 6.49 13.56 -1.06
N ASP A 29 6.60 14.84 -0.72
CA ASP A 29 7.76 15.37 0.02
C ASP A 29 7.99 14.65 1.37
N ASP A 30 6.91 14.26 2.06
CA ASP A 30 6.95 13.67 3.39
C ASP A 30 6.39 12.23 3.46
N PHE A 31 6.06 11.62 2.32
CA PHE A 31 5.52 10.27 2.29
C PHE A 31 5.85 9.48 1.03
N THR A 32 5.90 8.15 1.18
CA THR A 32 5.90 7.21 0.06
C THR A 32 4.82 6.17 0.26
N LEU A 33 3.93 6.04 -0.72
CA LEU A 33 2.84 5.07 -0.71
C LEU A 33 3.23 3.84 -1.52
N TYR A 34 3.14 2.68 -0.88
CA TYR A 34 3.35 1.38 -1.50
C TYR A 34 2.02 0.63 -1.51
N GLY A 35 1.56 0.21 -2.68
CA GLY A 35 0.27 -0.46 -2.78
C GLY A 35 0.05 -1.24 -4.06
N ARG A 36 -0.85 -2.22 -3.99
CA ARG A 36 -1.31 -2.98 -5.15
C ARG A 36 -2.83 -3.13 -5.10
N THR A 37 -3.46 -2.88 -6.24
CA THR A 37 -4.89 -3.15 -6.44
C THR A 37 -5.10 -4.61 -6.86
N GLY A 38 -6.24 -5.18 -6.45
CA GLY A 38 -6.76 -6.43 -6.96
C GLY A 38 -8.25 -6.28 -7.25
N SER A 39 -8.71 -6.91 -8.33
CA SER A 39 -10.10 -6.91 -8.75
C SER A 39 -10.44 -8.30 -9.28
N GLY A 40 -11.59 -8.86 -8.88
CA GLY A 40 -12.08 -10.12 -9.42
C GLY A 40 -13.39 -10.56 -8.78
N SER A 41 -14.28 -11.16 -9.57
CA SER A 41 -15.54 -11.75 -9.10
C SER A 41 -16.41 -10.80 -8.23
N GLY A 42 -16.43 -9.50 -8.57
CA GLY A 42 -17.16 -8.49 -7.82
C GLY A 42 -16.52 -8.06 -6.50
N VAL A 43 -15.28 -8.47 -6.23
CA VAL A 43 -14.50 -8.08 -5.06
C VAL A 43 -13.31 -7.22 -5.48
N GLY A 44 -13.18 -6.08 -4.81
CA GLY A 44 -12.09 -5.12 -4.98
C GLY A 44 -11.21 -5.07 -3.75
N CYS A 45 -9.90 -5.04 -3.93
CA CYS A 45 -8.96 -4.84 -2.83
C CYS A 45 -7.85 -3.84 -3.16
N TYR A 46 -7.36 -3.18 -2.11
CA TYR A 46 -6.16 -2.38 -2.16
C TYR A 46 -5.36 -2.62 -0.88
N VAL A 47 -4.15 -3.16 -1.04
CA VAL A 47 -3.29 -3.59 0.07
C VAL A 47 -1.94 -2.92 -0.04
N GLY A 48 -1.38 -2.50 1.09
CA GLY A 48 -0.21 -1.63 1.05
C GLY A 48 0.29 -1.15 2.40
N PHE A 49 1.25 -0.25 2.34
CA PHE A 49 1.69 0.56 3.47
C PHE A 49 2.12 1.94 3.00
N ILE A 50 2.04 2.93 3.88
CA ILE A 50 2.56 4.27 3.67
C ILE A 50 3.69 4.52 4.66
N LYS A 51 4.84 4.97 4.15
CA LYS A 51 5.94 5.47 4.96
C LYS A 51 5.79 6.98 5.03
N THR A 52 5.85 7.54 6.23
CA THR A 52 5.95 8.99 6.47
C THR A 52 7.22 9.26 7.27
N GLY A 53 7.44 10.50 7.72
CA GLY A 53 8.53 10.82 8.65
C GLY A 53 8.49 10.05 9.99
N GLY A 54 7.38 9.36 10.30
CA GLY A 54 7.19 8.54 11.50
C GLY A 54 7.04 7.03 11.22
N PRO A 55 6.32 6.28 12.07
CA PRO A 55 6.12 4.86 11.87
C PRO A 55 5.32 4.58 10.59
N ALA A 56 5.68 3.52 9.87
CA ALA A 56 4.94 3.10 8.68
C ALA A 56 3.55 2.55 9.04
N TYR A 57 2.52 3.00 8.33
CA TYR A 57 1.14 2.54 8.49
C TYR A 57 0.81 1.50 7.43
N ARG A 58 0.22 0.37 7.84
CA ARG A 58 -0.19 -0.72 6.96
C ARG A 58 -1.70 -0.68 6.79
N PHE A 59 -2.18 -0.98 5.59
CA PHE A 59 -3.61 -1.02 5.28
C PHE A 59 -3.97 -2.21 4.41
N ALA A 60 -5.24 -2.62 4.52
CA ALA A 60 -5.87 -3.58 3.63
C ALA A 60 -7.35 -3.21 3.52
N THR A 61 -7.74 -2.71 2.36
CA THR A 61 -9.13 -2.35 2.05
C THR A 61 -9.71 -3.44 1.17
N ASN A 62 -10.89 -3.95 1.52
CA ASN A 62 -11.63 -4.96 0.78
C ASN A 62 -13.09 -4.54 0.72
N ILE A 63 -13.67 -4.56 -0.47
CA ILE A 63 -15.06 -4.15 -0.73
C ILE A 63 -15.70 -5.06 -1.77
N SER A 64 -17.03 -5.13 -1.75
CA SER A 64 -17.80 -5.54 -2.94
C SER A 64 -17.75 -4.39 -3.94
N GLY A 65 -17.05 -4.59 -5.07
CA GLY A 65 -16.73 -3.55 -6.03
C GLY A 65 -15.42 -3.84 -6.76
N THR A 66 -14.68 -2.79 -7.09
CA THR A 66 -13.43 -2.84 -7.84
C THR A 66 -12.23 -2.44 -6.98
N GLY A 67 -11.04 -2.90 -7.36
CA GLY A 67 -9.79 -2.47 -6.72
C GLY A 67 -9.54 -0.96 -6.85
N THR A 68 -10.09 -0.31 -7.89
CA THR A 68 -10.01 1.15 -8.07
C THR A 68 -10.81 1.87 -6.99
N GLU A 69 -12.06 1.46 -6.76
CA GLU A 69 -12.90 2.01 -5.67
C GLU A 69 -12.24 1.75 -4.30
N ALA A 70 -11.68 0.56 -4.09
CA ALA A 70 -10.94 0.24 -2.87
C ALA A 70 -9.71 1.17 -2.67
N LYS A 71 -9.00 1.49 -3.75
CA LYS A 71 -7.88 2.45 -3.74
C LYS A 71 -8.38 3.85 -3.39
N GLU A 72 -9.44 4.34 -4.04
CA GLU A 72 -10.00 5.67 -3.79
C GLU A 72 -10.45 5.85 -2.33
N ILE A 73 -11.17 4.88 -1.77
CA ILE A 73 -11.57 4.88 -0.35
C ILE A 73 -10.34 4.96 0.55
N THR A 74 -9.30 4.17 0.25
CA THR A 74 -8.07 4.17 1.03
C THR A 74 -7.37 5.53 0.97
N MET A 75 -7.25 6.12 -0.22
CA MET A 75 -6.62 7.44 -0.38
C MET A 75 -7.39 8.53 0.37
N ASN A 76 -8.72 8.49 0.33
CA ASN A 76 -9.55 9.43 1.09
C ASN A 76 -9.33 9.31 2.60
N ILE A 77 -9.18 8.09 3.12
CA ILE A 77 -8.86 7.85 4.54
C ILE A 77 -7.45 8.38 4.86
N LEU A 78 -6.45 8.07 4.04
CA LEU A 78 -5.08 8.53 4.26
C LEU A 78 -4.97 10.06 4.26
N LYS A 79 -5.62 10.75 3.32
CA LYS A 79 -5.73 12.21 3.27
C LYS A 79 -6.45 12.76 4.50
N LYS A 80 -7.58 12.16 4.91
CA LYS A 80 -8.35 12.57 6.10
C LYS A 80 -7.50 12.55 7.37
N TYR A 81 -6.57 11.60 7.49
CA TYR A 81 -5.63 11.50 8.62
C TYR A 81 -4.28 12.19 8.38
N ARG A 82 -4.14 12.99 7.32
CA ARG A 82 -2.92 13.75 6.96
C ARG A 82 -1.69 12.84 6.80
N LEU A 83 -1.90 11.63 6.29
CA LEU A 83 -0.82 10.68 5.98
C LEU A 83 -0.35 10.80 4.52
N SER A 84 -1.15 11.43 3.66
CA SER A 84 -0.83 11.73 2.27
C SER A 84 -1.38 13.11 1.88
N SER A 85 -0.78 13.73 0.87
CA SER A 85 -1.26 14.98 0.24
C SER A 85 -2.55 14.75 -0.54
#